data_AF-A0AAW0PBA9-F1
#
_entry.id   AF-A0AAW0PBA9-F1
#
_cell.length_a   1.000
_cell.length_b   1.000
_cell.length_c   1.000
_cell.angle_alpha   90.00
_cell.angle_beta   90.00
_cell.angle_gamma   90.00
#
_symmetry.space_group_name_H-M   'P 1'
#
loop_
_entity.id
_entity.type
_entity.pdbx_description
1 polymer ?
#
loop_
_entity_poly.entity_id
_entity_poly.type
_entity_poly.pdbx_seq_one_letter_code
_entity_poly.pdbx_strand_id
1 'polypeptide(L)'
;MNSTEATRRRTQPSTNGKSSGKAEEPGQWGRAWEVDWFSLMGVISLLCFAPFIVFYFIMACDQYQCSVTEPFLDLVSGEATLSSIFERSPSFTWSAAKIYAIWVSFQVFLYMCIPDFLHMIIPGYVGGVRDGARTPAGLINKYEINGLQCWVITHALWFANAHYFHWFSPTIIIDNWIPLLWCTNILGYTVSTFAFIKAYLFPTNAEDCKFTGNIFYNYMMGIEFNPRIGKWFDFKLFSTVDRELWPGLSLTCPTWPSSRNSTDTLPTP
;
A
#
# COMPACT_ATOMS: atom_id res chain seq x y z
N MET A 1 -5.57 -69.59 -25.34
CA MET A 1 -4.72 -69.35 -24.15
C MET A 1 -3.29 -69.13 -24.62
N ASN A 2 -2.89 -67.86 -24.56
CA ASN A 2 -1.59 -67.19 -24.62
C ASN A 2 -0.38 -67.88 -25.28
N SER A 3 0.02 -67.30 -26.42
CA SER A 3 1.39 -67.21 -26.91
C SER A 3 2.13 -66.07 -26.19
N THR A 4 3.35 -66.33 -25.70
CA THR A 4 4.27 -65.28 -25.21
C THR A 4 5.63 -65.46 -25.86
N GLU A 5 5.95 -64.51 -26.73
CA GLU A 5 7.25 -64.37 -27.39
C GLU A 5 8.09 -63.33 -26.63
N ALA A 6 9.39 -63.59 -26.53
CA ALA A 6 10.32 -62.87 -25.67
C ALA A 6 10.77 -61.53 -26.27
N THR A 7 11.04 -60.53 -25.42
CA THR A 7 11.99 -59.46 -25.77
C THR A 7 12.82 -59.06 -24.56
N ARG A 8 14.13 -59.25 -24.71
CA ARG A 8 15.22 -58.95 -23.77
C ARG A 8 15.68 -57.50 -23.96
N ARG A 9 15.77 -56.66 -22.91
CA ARG A 9 16.60 -55.44 -22.93
C ARG A 9 17.05 -54.98 -21.52
N ARG A 10 18.34 -55.23 -21.29
CA ARG A 10 19.38 -54.40 -20.64
C ARG A 10 19.22 -53.92 -19.19
N THR A 11 19.98 -54.56 -18.30
CA THR A 11 20.39 -54.09 -16.97
C THR A 11 21.34 -52.88 -17.06
N GLN A 12 21.13 -51.85 -16.25
CA GLN A 12 22.17 -50.96 -15.72
C GLN A 12 21.74 -50.46 -14.32
N PRO A 13 22.62 -50.56 -13.29
CA PRO A 13 22.35 -50.13 -11.93
C PRO A 13 22.91 -48.73 -11.67
N SER A 14 22.15 -47.89 -10.96
CA SER A 14 22.68 -46.83 -10.08
C SER A 14 21.49 -46.11 -9.45
N THR A 15 21.00 -46.64 -8.33
CA THR A 15 20.14 -45.87 -7.43
C THR A 15 21.00 -44.81 -6.77
N ASN A 16 20.89 -43.60 -7.29
CA ASN A 16 21.39 -42.36 -6.71
C ASN A 16 21.21 -42.37 -5.19
N GLY A 17 22.31 -42.13 -4.49
CA GLY A 17 22.30 -41.82 -3.07
C GLY A 17 21.34 -40.65 -2.83
N LYS A 18 20.29 -40.92 -2.05
CA LYS A 18 19.54 -39.92 -1.33
C LYS A 18 20.54 -39.16 -0.44
N SER A 19 21.07 -38.04 -0.93
CA SER A 19 21.50 -36.98 -0.02
C SER A 19 20.23 -36.49 0.65
N SER A 20 20.11 -36.84 1.94
CA SER A 20 19.11 -36.33 2.86
C SER A 20 18.86 -34.85 2.56
N GLY A 21 17.65 -34.51 2.12
CA GLY A 21 17.22 -33.12 2.11
C GLY A 21 17.38 -32.61 3.54
N LYS A 22 18.27 -31.63 3.73
CA LYS A 22 18.26 -30.85 4.96
C LYS A 22 16.82 -30.36 5.13
N ALA A 23 16.22 -30.67 6.28
CA ALA A 23 15.06 -29.91 6.71
C ALA A 23 15.49 -28.44 6.67
N GLU A 24 14.82 -27.63 5.85
CA GLU A 24 15.01 -26.18 5.87
C GLU A 24 14.78 -25.75 7.32
N GLU A 25 15.81 -25.15 7.94
CA GLU A 25 15.65 -24.63 9.29
C GLU A 25 14.51 -23.59 9.29
N PRO A 26 13.67 -23.54 10.34
CA PRO A 26 12.55 -22.61 10.41
C PRO A 26 13.07 -21.17 10.17
N GLY A 27 12.71 -20.59 9.01
CA GLY A 27 13.09 -19.24 8.61
C GLY A 27 13.84 -19.10 7.28
N GLN A 28 14.27 -20.16 6.60
CA GLN A 28 15.05 -20.08 5.34
C GLN A 28 14.23 -19.76 4.07
N TRP A 29 13.24 -18.88 4.17
CA TRP A 29 12.33 -18.59 3.07
C TRP A 29 12.32 -17.09 2.72
N GLY A 30 12.08 -16.78 1.44
CA GLY A 30 11.95 -15.41 0.94
C GLY A 30 13.26 -14.61 0.89
N ARG A 31 13.24 -13.39 1.45
CA ARG A 31 14.29 -12.35 1.36
C ARG A 31 15.66 -12.78 1.94
N ALA A 32 16.75 -12.10 1.57
CA ALA A 32 18.09 -12.37 2.10
C ALA A 32 18.17 -12.28 3.64
N TRP A 33 18.93 -13.19 4.25
CA TRP A 33 19.19 -13.23 5.70
C TRP A 33 20.41 -12.40 6.12
N GLU A 34 21.42 -12.40 5.25
CA GLU A 34 22.59 -11.56 5.40
C GLU A 34 22.34 -10.26 4.65
N VAL A 35 22.40 -9.15 5.38
CA VAL A 35 22.24 -7.82 4.80
C VAL A 35 23.60 -7.38 4.28
N ASP A 36 23.76 -7.40 2.97
CA ASP A 36 24.93 -6.82 2.33
C ASP A 36 24.98 -5.30 2.56
N TRP A 37 26.18 -4.74 2.65
CA TRP A 37 26.39 -3.31 2.89
C TRP A 37 25.72 -2.44 1.83
N PHE A 38 25.72 -2.89 0.56
CA PHE A 38 25.02 -2.21 -0.51
C PHE A 38 23.50 -2.17 -0.29
N SER A 39 22.92 -3.30 0.18
CA SER A 39 21.49 -3.39 0.49
C SER A 39 21.12 -2.49 1.67
N LEU A 40 21.97 -2.41 2.69
CA LEU A 40 21.77 -1.53 3.84
C LEU A 40 21.83 -0.06 3.43
N MET A 41 22.83 0.34 2.65
CA MET A 41 22.96 1.70 2.12
C MET A 41 21.74 2.08 1.26
N GLY A 42 21.26 1.16 0.42
CA GLY A 42 20.05 1.35 -0.37
C GLY A 42 18.81 1.57 0.49
N VAL A 43 18.62 0.76 1.54
CA VAL A 43 17.48 0.91 2.47
C VAL A 43 17.52 2.23 3.23
N ILE A 44 18.68 2.60 3.79
CA ILE A 44 18.82 3.87 4.51
C ILE A 44 18.58 5.04 3.55
N SER A 45 19.14 4.98 2.34
CA SER A 45 18.93 6.00 1.31
C SER A 45 17.45 6.11 0.96
N LEU A 46 16.74 5.00 0.77
CA LEU A 46 15.31 5.02 0.46
C LEU A 46 14.49 5.63 1.61
N LEU A 47 14.74 5.21 2.85
CA LEU A 47 14.04 5.74 4.03
C LEU A 47 14.26 7.24 4.21
N CYS A 48 15.48 7.72 3.95
CA CYS A 48 15.80 9.15 4.07
C CYS A 48 15.28 9.95 2.87
N PHE A 49 15.53 9.52 1.63
CA PHE A 49 15.28 10.32 0.43
C PHE A 49 13.86 10.20 -0.13
N ALA A 50 13.15 9.09 0.07
CA ALA A 50 11.78 8.94 -0.43
C ALA A 50 10.83 10.08 -0.01
N PRO A 51 10.74 10.51 1.27
CA PRO A 51 9.87 11.61 1.64
C PRO A 51 10.30 12.94 1.00
N PHE A 52 11.61 13.18 0.83
CA PHE A 52 12.11 14.40 0.17
C PHE A 52 11.79 14.42 -1.33
N ILE A 53 11.89 13.28 -2.00
CA ILE A 53 11.55 13.16 -3.43
C ILE A 53 10.06 13.43 -3.63
N VAL A 54 9.20 12.85 -2.79
CA VAL A 54 7.75 13.09 -2.84
C VAL A 54 7.44 14.57 -2.60
N PHE A 55 8.06 15.16 -1.57
CA PHE A 55 7.89 16.59 -1.27
C PHE A 55 8.34 17.49 -2.43
N TYR A 56 9.46 17.17 -3.08
CA TYR A 56 9.96 17.91 -4.24
C TYR A 56 8.97 17.90 -5.41
N PHE A 57 8.42 16.72 -5.77
CA PHE A 57 7.43 16.64 -6.86
C PHE A 57 6.14 17.40 -6.54
N ILE A 58 5.69 17.36 -5.28
CA ILE A 58 4.53 18.11 -4.83
C ILE A 58 4.76 19.60 -5.01
N MET A 59 5.89 20.11 -4.55
CA MET A 59 6.17 21.53 -4.68
C MET A 59 6.40 21.98 -6.11
N ALA A 60 7.04 21.14 -6.94
CA ALA A 60 7.13 21.38 -8.37
C ALA A 60 5.73 21.57 -8.98
N CYS A 61 4.77 20.72 -8.59
CA CYS A 61 3.39 20.85 -9.05
C CYS A 61 2.60 22.01 -8.45
N ASP A 62 2.79 22.31 -7.17
CA ASP A 62 2.05 23.35 -6.47
C ASP A 62 2.53 24.76 -6.85
N GLN A 63 3.84 24.96 -6.91
CA GLN A 63 4.47 26.27 -7.03
C GLN A 63 5.02 26.56 -8.44
N TYR A 64 5.37 25.51 -9.21
CA TYR A 64 6.10 25.62 -10.47
C TYR A 64 5.35 25.00 -11.67
N GLN A 65 4.02 24.92 -11.62
CA GLN A 65 3.20 24.35 -12.71
C GLN A 65 3.63 22.94 -13.15
N CYS A 66 4.10 22.12 -12.21
CA CYS A 66 4.68 20.79 -12.43
C CYS A 66 5.98 20.79 -13.27
N SER A 67 6.66 21.93 -13.40
CA SER A 67 8.01 22.01 -13.96
C SER A 67 9.01 21.44 -12.96
N VAL A 68 9.70 20.37 -13.36
CA VAL A 68 10.67 19.68 -12.49
C VAL A 68 11.97 20.49 -12.39
N THR A 69 12.37 21.17 -13.47
CA THR A 69 13.67 21.85 -13.53
C THR A 69 13.69 23.20 -12.82
N GLU A 70 12.57 23.93 -12.80
CA GLU A 70 12.49 25.28 -12.22
C GLU A 70 12.80 25.34 -10.72
N PRO A 71 12.25 24.48 -9.84
CA PRO A 71 12.58 24.51 -8.42
C PRO A 71 14.08 24.34 -8.13
N PHE A 72 14.79 23.59 -8.99
CA PHE A 72 16.23 23.40 -8.88
C PHE A 72 17.00 24.63 -9.36
N LEU A 73 16.57 25.23 -10.48
CA LEU A 73 17.21 26.42 -11.03
C LEU A 73 17.09 27.62 -10.09
N ASP A 74 15.91 27.84 -9.49
CA ASP A 74 15.67 28.90 -8.51
C ASP A 74 16.52 28.76 -7.24
N LEU A 75 16.80 27.52 -6.84
CA LEU A 75 17.65 27.23 -5.69
C LEU A 75 19.13 27.49 -6.00
N VAL A 76 19.58 27.19 -7.22
CA VAL A 76 20.96 27.41 -7.68
C VAL A 76 21.22 28.88 -8.01
N SER A 77 20.24 29.59 -8.57
CA SER A 77 20.31 31.02 -8.85
C SER A 77 20.25 31.88 -7.59
N GLY A 78 19.76 31.32 -6.47
CA GLY A 78 19.60 32.01 -5.19
C GLY A 78 18.32 32.87 -5.13
N GLU A 79 17.44 32.75 -6.13
CA GLU A 79 16.15 33.45 -6.16
C GLU A 79 15.16 32.89 -5.12
N ALA A 80 15.32 31.61 -4.75
CA ALA A 80 14.56 30.98 -3.68
C ALA A 80 15.45 30.27 -2.68
N THR A 81 15.10 30.36 -1.39
CA THR A 81 15.73 29.58 -0.32
C THR A 81 14.84 28.39 0.07
N LEU A 82 15.42 27.29 0.55
CA LEU A 82 14.65 26.15 1.07
C LEU A 82 13.58 26.54 2.10
N SER A 83 13.86 27.53 2.98
CA SER A 83 12.87 28.05 3.94
C SER A 83 11.70 28.72 3.23
N SER A 84 11.96 29.60 2.26
CA SER A 84 10.92 30.33 1.53
C SER A 84 9.99 29.41 0.74
N ILE A 85 10.55 28.30 0.23
CA ILE A 85 9.82 27.28 -0.50
C ILE A 85 8.94 26.45 0.46
N PHE A 86 9.48 26.10 1.64
CA PHE A 86 8.76 25.37 2.68
C PHE A 86 7.63 26.21 3.30
N GLU A 87 7.87 27.49 3.59
CA GLU A 87 6.87 28.42 4.14
C GLU A 87 5.66 28.63 3.22
N ARG A 88 5.87 28.52 1.90
CA ARG A 88 4.81 28.63 0.90
C ARG A 88 3.99 27.35 0.76
N SER A 89 4.50 26.21 1.24
CA SER A 89 3.78 24.95 1.18
C SER A 89 2.72 24.87 2.29
N PRO A 90 1.46 24.52 1.98
CA PRO A 90 0.43 24.27 2.98
C PRO A 90 0.92 23.26 4.02
N SER A 91 0.91 23.67 5.28
CA SER A 91 1.29 22.81 6.40
C SER A 91 0.15 21.86 6.79
N PHE A 92 0.44 20.94 7.71
CA PHE A 92 -0.56 20.04 8.27
C PHE A 92 -1.76 20.82 8.84
N THR A 93 -2.98 20.37 8.52
CA THR A 93 -4.21 20.98 9.03
C THR A 93 -5.09 19.96 9.76
N TRP A 94 -5.75 20.40 10.84
CA TRP A 94 -6.71 19.57 11.57
C TRP A 94 -7.95 19.22 10.74
N SER A 95 -8.31 20.05 9.76
CA SER A 95 -9.39 19.75 8.82
C SER A 95 -9.06 18.56 7.95
N ALA A 96 -7.87 18.52 7.36
CA ALA A 96 -7.41 17.38 6.57
C ALA A 96 -7.25 16.12 7.41
N ALA A 97 -6.73 16.25 8.63
CA ALA A 97 -6.63 15.13 9.57
C ALA A 97 -8.01 14.50 9.87
N LYS A 98 -9.05 15.31 10.08
CA LYS A 98 -10.43 14.82 10.25
C LYS A 98 -10.97 14.13 9.01
N ILE A 99 -10.79 14.73 7.82
CA ILE A 99 -11.22 14.13 6.55
C ILE A 99 -10.57 12.76 6.36
N TYR A 100 -9.25 12.69 6.56
CA TYR A 100 -8.50 11.45 6.41
C TYR A 100 -8.87 10.40 7.48
N ALA A 101 -9.07 10.82 8.73
CA ALA A 101 -9.49 9.90 9.79
C ALA A 101 -10.88 9.30 9.53
N ILE A 102 -11.84 10.11 9.05
CA ILE A 102 -13.17 9.62 8.65
C ILE A 102 -13.05 8.64 7.49
N TRP A 103 -12.24 8.98 6.48
CA TRP A 103 -11.98 8.09 5.35
C TRP A 103 -11.41 6.74 5.78
N VAL A 104 -10.31 6.74 6.54
CA VAL A 104 -9.67 5.50 6.98
C VAL A 104 -10.61 4.68 7.86
N SER A 105 -11.38 5.33 8.73
CA SER A 105 -12.38 4.65 9.56
C SER A 105 -13.48 4.00 8.72
N PHE A 106 -13.95 4.70 7.68
CA PHE A 106 -14.91 4.16 6.73
C PHE A 106 -14.33 2.95 5.98
N GLN A 107 -13.08 3.01 5.54
CA GLN A 107 -12.42 1.90 4.86
C GLN A 107 -12.19 0.69 5.78
N VAL A 108 -11.81 0.92 7.04
CA VAL A 108 -11.73 -0.15 8.05
C VAL A 108 -13.11 -0.78 8.27
N PHE A 109 -14.16 0.02 8.34
CA PHE A 109 -15.53 -0.48 8.47
C PHE A 109 -15.96 -1.33 7.27
N LEU A 110 -15.71 -0.87 6.04
CA LEU A 110 -16.00 -1.66 4.84
C LEU A 110 -15.21 -2.98 4.84
N TYR A 111 -13.91 -2.92 5.14
CA TYR A 111 -13.05 -4.10 5.18
C TYR A 111 -13.49 -5.12 6.23
N MET A 112 -13.88 -4.68 7.44
CA MET A 112 -14.18 -5.58 8.56
C MET A 112 -15.65 -6.02 8.65
N CYS A 113 -16.60 -5.15 8.30
CA CYS A 113 -18.00 -5.34 8.65
C CYS A 113 -18.87 -5.74 7.46
N ILE A 114 -18.40 -5.56 6.23
CA ILE A 114 -19.21 -5.79 5.03
C ILE A 114 -18.81 -7.13 4.39
N PRO A 115 -19.66 -8.16 4.46
CA PRO A 115 -19.40 -9.41 3.75
C PRO A 115 -19.53 -9.20 2.25
N ASP A 116 -18.76 -9.98 1.48
CA ASP A 116 -18.84 -9.92 0.02
C ASP A 116 -20.11 -10.63 -0.47
N PHE A 117 -20.97 -9.90 -1.17
CA PHE A 117 -22.14 -10.40 -1.88
C PHE A 117 -21.92 -10.43 -3.39
N LEU A 118 -20.95 -9.65 -3.90
CA LEU A 118 -20.68 -9.59 -5.35
C LEU A 118 -20.25 -10.94 -5.93
N HIS A 119 -19.60 -11.81 -5.16
CA HIS A 119 -19.28 -13.18 -5.64
C HIS A 119 -20.51 -14.03 -5.94
N MET A 120 -21.67 -13.72 -5.36
CA MET A 120 -22.91 -14.43 -5.67
C MET A 120 -23.54 -13.92 -6.97
N ILE A 121 -23.29 -12.66 -7.32
CA ILE A 121 -23.93 -11.98 -8.45
C ILE A 121 -23.10 -12.11 -9.72
N ILE A 122 -21.77 -12.01 -9.61
CA ILE A 122 -20.86 -11.96 -10.76
C ILE A 122 -20.29 -13.36 -11.03
N PRO A 123 -20.68 -14.03 -12.13
CA PRO A 123 -20.12 -15.33 -12.48
C PRO A 123 -18.61 -15.21 -12.73
N GLY A 124 -17.83 -16.08 -12.08
CA GLY A 124 -16.38 -16.11 -12.22
C GLY A 124 -15.60 -15.18 -11.28
N TYR A 125 -16.27 -14.32 -10.50
CA TYR A 125 -15.61 -13.56 -9.43
C TYR A 125 -15.43 -14.43 -8.19
N VAL A 126 -14.20 -14.49 -7.68
CA VAL A 126 -13.83 -15.26 -6.48
C VAL A 126 -13.74 -14.31 -5.29
N GLY A 127 -14.89 -14.04 -4.65
CA GLY A 127 -14.99 -13.27 -3.41
C GLY A 127 -15.43 -14.10 -2.21
N GLY A 128 -15.68 -13.44 -1.09
CA GLY A 128 -16.07 -14.03 0.21
C GLY A 128 -14.88 -14.60 0.99
N VAL A 129 -15.16 -15.45 1.98
CA VAL A 129 -14.10 -16.08 2.79
C VAL A 129 -13.27 -17.03 1.94
N ARG A 130 -11.99 -16.71 1.74
CA ARG A 130 -11.02 -17.53 1.00
C ARG A 130 -9.80 -17.84 1.85
N ASP A 131 -9.24 -19.01 1.58
CA ASP A 131 -7.94 -19.40 2.10
C ASP A 131 -6.86 -18.65 1.31
N GLY A 132 -5.97 -17.98 2.04
CA GLY A 132 -4.81 -17.30 1.49
C GLY A 132 -3.69 -18.28 1.14
N ALA A 133 -2.59 -17.72 0.65
CA ALA A 133 -1.39 -18.50 0.39
C ALA A 133 -0.87 -19.14 1.68
N ARG A 134 -0.36 -20.37 1.56
CA ARG A 134 0.32 -21.05 2.67
C ARG A 134 1.53 -20.22 3.08
N THR A 135 1.60 -19.84 4.35
CA THR A 135 2.75 -19.18 4.91
C THR A 135 3.91 -20.18 5.01
N PRO A 136 5.14 -19.69 5.16
CA PRO A 136 6.29 -20.56 5.24
C PRO A 136 6.38 -21.41 6.51
N ALA A 137 5.80 -20.96 7.63
CA ALA A 137 5.52 -21.81 8.79
C ALA A 137 4.39 -22.84 8.52
N GLY A 138 3.80 -22.82 7.33
CA GLY A 138 2.77 -23.76 6.90
C GLY A 138 1.34 -23.34 7.28
N LEU A 139 1.13 -22.15 7.83
CA LEU A 139 -0.21 -21.65 8.17
C LEU A 139 -1.01 -21.27 6.92
N ILE A 140 -2.31 -21.50 6.94
CA ILE A 140 -3.21 -21.03 5.88
C ILE A 140 -4.17 -20.03 6.50
N ASN A 141 -3.96 -18.77 6.15
CA ASN A 141 -4.71 -17.65 6.69
C ASN A 141 -6.01 -17.46 5.93
N LYS A 142 -7.13 -17.29 6.64
CA LYS A 142 -8.41 -16.93 6.02
C LYS A 142 -8.55 -15.42 5.84
N TYR A 143 -9.18 -15.03 4.74
CA TYR A 143 -9.42 -13.64 4.36
C TYR A 143 -10.83 -13.50 3.81
N GLU A 144 -11.53 -12.43 4.18
CA GLU A 144 -12.75 -12.01 3.50
C GLU A 144 -12.35 -11.17 2.28
N ILE A 145 -12.62 -11.67 1.08
CA ILE A 145 -12.29 -10.97 -0.18
C ILE A 145 -13.52 -10.19 -0.63
N ASN A 146 -13.60 -8.92 -0.21
CA ASN A 146 -14.69 -7.98 -0.51
C ASN A 146 -14.22 -6.72 -1.26
N GLY A 147 -12.97 -6.70 -1.75
CA GLY A 147 -12.34 -5.50 -2.31
C GLY A 147 -13.13 -4.86 -3.46
N LEU A 148 -13.68 -5.68 -4.38
CA LEU A 148 -14.52 -5.18 -5.48
C LEU A 148 -15.79 -4.52 -4.96
N GLN A 149 -16.44 -5.10 -3.95
CA GLN A 149 -17.64 -4.54 -3.35
C GLN A 149 -17.35 -3.23 -2.62
N CYS A 150 -16.26 -3.17 -1.86
CA CYS A 150 -15.80 -1.94 -1.21
C CYS A 150 -15.52 -0.83 -2.24
N TRP A 151 -14.94 -1.20 -3.39
CA TRP A 151 -14.70 -0.29 -4.51
C TRP A 151 -16.00 0.27 -5.08
N VAL A 152 -16.94 -0.61 -5.41
CA VAL A 152 -18.26 -0.20 -5.94
C VAL A 152 -18.99 0.69 -4.94
N ILE A 153 -19.05 0.32 -3.66
CA ILE A 153 -19.74 1.10 -2.62
C ILE A 153 -19.11 2.49 -2.47
N THR A 154 -17.78 2.55 -2.39
CA THR A 154 -17.05 3.80 -2.21
C THR A 154 -17.26 4.75 -3.40
N HIS A 155 -17.18 4.24 -4.62
CA HIS A 155 -17.36 5.05 -5.84
C HIS A 155 -18.82 5.47 -6.02
N ALA A 156 -19.77 4.55 -5.81
CA ALA A 156 -21.20 4.85 -5.88
C ALA A 156 -21.59 5.91 -4.85
N LEU A 157 -21.08 5.83 -3.62
CA LEU A 157 -21.32 6.83 -2.59
C LEU A 157 -20.70 8.19 -2.97
N TRP A 158 -19.51 8.20 -3.57
CA TRP A 158 -18.87 9.41 -4.06
C TRP A 158 -19.69 10.10 -5.16
N PHE A 159 -20.12 9.34 -6.19
CA PHE A 159 -20.98 9.87 -7.26
C PHE A 159 -22.35 10.32 -6.74
N ALA A 160 -22.96 9.53 -5.85
CA ALA A 160 -24.24 9.91 -5.24
C ALA A 160 -24.09 11.19 -4.41
N ASN A 161 -22.98 11.37 -3.71
CA ASN A 161 -22.67 12.62 -3.03
C ASN A 161 -22.51 13.79 -4.00
N ALA A 162 -21.80 13.60 -5.12
CA ALA A 162 -21.58 14.65 -6.09
C ALA A 162 -22.87 15.13 -6.80
N HIS A 163 -23.81 14.23 -7.06
CA HIS A 163 -25.02 14.52 -7.83
C HIS A 163 -26.31 14.72 -7.03
N TYR A 164 -26.40 14.16 -5.81
CA TYR A 164 -27.64 14.14 -5.04
C TYR A 164 -27.48 14.63 -3.60
N PHE A 165 -26.55 14.06 -2.83
CA PHE A 165 -26.51 14.33 -1.38
C PHE A 165 -25.82 15.64 -0.99
N HIS A 166 -24.78 16.03 -1.73
CA HIS A 166 -23.98 17.23 -1.47
C HIS A 166 -23.48 17.37 -0.01
N TRP A 167 -23.16 16.25 0.66
CA TRP A 167 -22.63 16.24 2.03
C TRP A 167 -21.24 16.86 2.14
N PHE A 168 -20.43 16.75 1.09
CA PHE A 168 -19.11 17.37 1.00
C PHE A 168 -18.76 17.73 -0.45
N SER A 169 -17.83 18.67 -0.64
CA SER A 169 -17.39 19.07 -1.99
C SER A 169 -16.72 17.90 -2.72
N PRO A 170 -17.11 17.59 -3.97
CA PRO A 170 -16.41 16.62 -4.80
C PRO A 170 -14.95 17.01 -5.09
N THR A 171 -14.53 18.25 -4.82
CA THR A 171 -13.14 18.70 -4.98
C THR A 171 -12.31 18.59 -3.70
N ILE A 172 -12.90 18.13 -2.58
CA ILE A 172 -12.31 18.18 -1.24
C ILE A 172 -10.89 17.59 -1.15
N ILE A 173 -10.59 16.57 -1.96
CA ILE A 173 -9.27 15.94 -1.98
C ILE A 173 -8.23 16.86 -2.62
N ILE A 174 -8.55 17.50 -3.76
CA ILE A 174 -7.63 18.43 -4.41
C ILE A 174 -7.51 19.71 -3.59
N ASP A 175 -8.60 20.18 -3.00
CA ASP A 175 -8.57 21.34 -2.09
C ASP A 175 -7.63 21.14 -0.88
N ASN A 176 -7.42 19.89 -0.45
CA ASN A 176 -6.62 19.54 0.73
C ASN A 176 -5.46 18.60 0.42
N TRP A 177 -4.98 18.55 -0.83
CA TRP A 177 -4.08 17.49 -1.27
C TRP A 177 -2.73 17.46 -0.52
N ILE A 178 -2.11 18.62 -0.27
CA ILE A 178 -0.85 18.72 0.48
C ILE A 178 -1.05 18.35 1.96
N PRO A 179 -2.03 18.90 2.70
CA PRO A 179 -2.33 18.46 4.05
C PRO A 179 -2.67 16.96 4.18
N LEU A 180 -3.40 16.39 3.20
CA LEU A 180 -3.72 14.96 3.16
C LEU A 180 -2.48 14.10 2.92
N LEU A 181 -1.52 14.60 2.15
CA LEU A 181 -0.24 13.93 1.97
C LEU A 181 0.56 13.82 3.27
N TRP A 182 0.56 14.86 4.11
CA TRP A 182 1.14 14.76 5.45
C TRP A 182 0.44 13.69 6.29
N CYS A 183 -0.90 13.64 6.24
CA CYS A 183 -1.69 12.66 6.98
C CYS A 183 -1.37 11.21 6.54
N THR A 184 -1.29 10.96 5.23
CA THR A 184 -0.97 9.64 4.68
C THR A 184 0.46 9.19 5.04
N ASN A 185 1.44 10.10 4.99
CA ASN A 185 2.81 9.80 5.42
C ASN A 185 2.87 9.47 6.92
N ILE A 186 2.24 10.29 7.77
CA ILE A 186 2.19 10.05 9.22
C ILE A 186 1.55 8.69 9.51
N LEU A 187 0.42 8.38 8.87
CA LEU A 187 -0.24 7.08 9.06
C LEU A 187 0.64 5.92 8.57
N GLY A 188 1.27 6.05 7.40
CA GLY A 188 2.17 5.03 6.86
C GLY A 188 3.33 4.69 7.79
N TYR A 189 4.00 5.71 8.34
CA TYR A 189 5.04 5.52 9.36
C TYR A 189 4.47 4.97 10.66
N THR A 190 3.28 5.40 11.08
CA THR A 190 2.62 4.89 12.29
C THR A 190 2.31 3.40 12.17
N VAL A 191 1.70 2.96 11.07
CA VAL A 191 1.38 1.55 10.82
C VAL A 191 2.66 0.70 10.70
N SER A 192 3.68 1.21 9.99
CA SER A 192 4.97 0.51 9.85
C SER A 192 5.67 0.34 11.20
N THR A 193 5.69 1.41 12.01
CA THR A 193 6.26 1.38 13.36
C THR A 193 5.47 0.46 14.28
N PHE A 194 4.13 0.49 14.21
CA PHE A 194 3.27 -0.42 14.95
C PHE A 194 3.56 -1.88 14.59
N ALA A 195 3.61 -2.21 13.29
CA ALA A 195 3.92 -3.57 12.82
C ALA A 195 5.33 -4.03 13.26
N PHE A 196 6.32 -3.12 13.22
CA PHE A 196 7.67 -3.39 13.71
C PHE A 196 7.68 -3.70 15.21
N ILE A 197 7.11 -2.83 16.05
CA ILE A 197 7.04 -3.03 17.51
C ILE A 197 6.25 -4.30 17.85
N LYS A 198 5.10 -4.50 17.20
CA LYS A 198 4.27 -5.69 17.35
C LYS A 198 5.07 -6.97 17.11
N ALA A 199 5.91 -7.01 16.08
CA ALA A 199 6.67 -8.21 15.76
C ALA A 199 7.64 -8.63 16.87
N TYR A 200 8.13 -7.70 17.69
CA TYR A 200 8.96 -8.01 18.86
C TYR A 200 8.14 -8.36 20.11
N LEU A 201 7.01 -7.70 20.32
CA LEU A 201 6.25 -7.82 21.58
C LEU A 201 5.18 -8.93 21.56
N PHE A 202 4.45 -9.05 20.45
CA PHE A 202 3.34 -10.00 20.29
C PHE A 202 3.19 -10.41 18.80
N PRO A 203 4.14 -11.18 18.26
CA PRO A 203 4.03 -11.70 16.89
C PRO A 203 2.79 -12.59 16.75
N THR A 204 2.06 -12.50 15.63
CA THR A 204 0.90 -13.35 15.36
C THR A 204 1.34 -14.80 15.16
N ASN A 205 2.49 -15.01 14.52
CA ASN A 205 3.18 -16.29 14.49
C ASN A 205 4.70 -16.06 14.53
N ALA A 206 5.37 -16.58 15.57
CA ALA A 206 6.80 -16.42 15.73
C ALA A 206 7.62 -17.15 14.64
N GLU A 207 7.08 -18.24 14.08
CA GLU A 207 7.74 -18.98 12.99
C GLU A 207 7.67 -18.25 11.63
N ASP A 208 6.76 -17.29 11.49
CA ASP A 208 6.63 -16.42 10.31
C ASP A 208 7.27 -15.04 10.53
N CYS A 209 8.11 -14.89 11.56
CA CYS A 209 8.91 -13.69 11.81
C CYS A 209 10.34 -13.86 11.31
N LYS A 210 10.87 -12.81 10.67
CA LYS A 210 12.22 -12.80 10.11
C LYS A 210 13.04 -11.62 10.64
N PHE A 211 14.15 -11.94 11.30
CA PHE A 211 15.07 -10.97 11.87
C PHE A 211 16.44 -11.08 11.20
N THR A 212 16.91 -9.98 10.61
CA THR A 212 18.22 -9.94 9.92
C THR A 212 19.37 -9.37 10.78
N GLY A 213 19.13 -9.09 12.06
CA GLY A 213 20.08 -8.42 12.96
C GLY A 213 20.25 -6.91 12.71
N ASN A 214 19.77 -6.37 11.58
CA ASN A 214 19.80 -4.95 11.28
C ASN A 214 18.44 -4.28 11.46
N ILE A 215 18.36 -3.26 12.32
CA ILE A 215 17.10 -2.57 12.67
C ILE A 215 16.52 -1.83 11.47
N PHE A 216 17.32 -1.06 10.72
CA PHE A 216 16.83 -0.28 9.57
C PHE A 216 16.32 -1.18 8.46
N TYR A 217 17.05 -2.26 8.18
CA TYR A 217 16.61 -3.26 7.22
C TYR A 217 15.30 -3.89 7.65
N ASN A 218 15.21 -4.40 8.89
CA ASN A 218 13.99 -5.00 9.43
C ASN A 218 12.80 -4.02 9.44
N TYR A 219 13.04 -2.74 9.71
CA TYR A 219 12.00 -1.70 9.71
C TYR A 219 11.41 -1.50 8.31
N MET A 220 12.25 -1.30 7.29
CA MET A 220 11.80 -1.12 5.91
C MET A 220 11.12 -2.38 5.35
N MET A 221 11.69 -3.53 5.68
CA MET A 221 11.32 -4.79 5.06
C MET A 221 10.12 -5.48 5.74
N GLY A 222 9.83 -5.10 6.98
CA GLY A 222 8.89 -5.81 7.84
C GLY A 222 9.49 -7.11 8.38
N ILE A 223 9.18 -7.41 9.64
CA ILE A 223 9.65 -8.62 10.34
C ILE A 223 8.61 -9.74 10.18
N GLU A 224 7.34 -9.42 10.42
CA GLU A 224 6.24 -10.35 10.35
C GLU A 224 5.72 -10.46 8.92
N PHE A 225 5.49 -11.69 8.42
CA PHE A 225 5.04 -11.89 7.05
C PHE A 225 3.67 -11.25 6.75
N ASN A 226 2.73 -11.43 7.68
CA ASN A 226 1.35 -10.94 7.63
C ASN A 226 0.96 -10.43 9.02
N PRO A 227 1.28 -9.16 9.36
CA PRO A 227 0.91 -8.59 10.66
C PRO A 227 -0.60 -8.49 10.79
N ARG A 228 -1.14 -9.11 11.85
CA ARG A 228 -2.60 -9.19 12.10
C ARG A 228 -3.02 -8.68 13.46
N ILE A 229 -4.20 -8.08 13.52
CA ILE A 229 -4.95 -7.90 14.76
C ILE A 229 -6.11 -8.89 14.78
N GLY A 230 -6.11 -9.76 15.79
CA GLY A 230 -7.07 -10.84 15.89
C GLY A 230 -6.95 -11.81 14.70
N LYS A 231 -8.09 -12.37 14.26
CA LYS A 231 -8.11 -13.39 13.20
C LYS A 231 -8.31 -12.83 11.79
N TRP A 232 -8.90 -11.63 11.67
CA TRP A 232 -9.44 -11.13 10.41
C TRP A 232 -8.77 -9.86 9.88
N PHE A 233 -8.26 -9.00 10.77
CA PHE A 233 -7.61 -7.77 10.34
C PHE A 233 -6.15 -8.03 9.99
N ASP A 234 -5.82 -7.88 8.71
CA ASP A 234 -4.47 -8.06 8.17
C ASP A 234 -4.01 -6.71 7.58
N PHE A 235 -2.99 -6.11 8.19
CA PHE A 235 -2.54 -4.76 7.80
C PHE A 235 -2.05 -4.71 6.36
N LYS A 236 -1.42 -5.79 5.89
CA LYS A 236 -0.85 -5.84 4.54
C LYS A 236 -1.95 -5.85 3.50
N LEU A 237 -2.99 -6.67 3.72
CA LEU A 237 -4.14 -6.72 2.84
C LEU A 237 -4.92 -5.40 2.88
N PHE A 238 -5.21 -4.88 4.08
CA PHE A 238 -5.95 -3.63 4.27
C PHE A 238 -5.28 -2.45 3.55
N SER A 239 -3.99 -2.22 3.78
CA SER A 239 -3.27 -1.09 3.15
C SER A 239 -3.17 -1.23 1.62
N THR A 240 -3.18 -2.45 1.09
CA THR A 240 -3.21 -2.67 -0.36
C THR A 240 -4.58 -2.28 -0.93
N VAL A 241 -5.66 -2.70 -0.28
CA VAL A 241 -7.03 -2.42 -0.73
C VAL A 241 -7.38 -0.94 -0.58
N ASP A 242 -7.12 -0.33 0.58
CA ASP A 242 -7.40 1.10 0.85
C ASP A 242 -6.76 2.02 -0.21
N ARG A 243 -5.53 1.72 -0.62
CA ARG A 243 -4.84 2.49 -1.67
C ARG A 243 -5.60 2.50 -3.00
N GLU A 244 -6.15 1.36 -3.42
CA GLU A 244 -6.89 1.24 -4.68
C GLU A 244 -8.30 1.87 -4.59
N LEU A 245 -8.78 2.13 -3.37
CA LEU A 245 -10.08 2.74 -3.10
C LEU A 245 -10.02 4.27 -3.06
N TRP A 246 -8.83 4.87 -2.97
CA TRP A 246 -8.66 6.31 -2.88
C TRP A 246 -9.10 7.00 -4.20
N PRO A 247 -10.18 7.82 -4.21
CA PRO A 247 -10.72 8.42 -5.44
C PRO A 247 -9.86 9.55 -6.02
N GLY A 248 -8.84 9.97 -5.27
CA GLY A 248 -8.37 11.34 -5.20
C GLY A 248 -7.55 11.89 -6.35
N LEU A 249 -7.24 11.10 -7.38
CA LEU A 249 -6.55 11.62 -8.56
C LEU A 249 -7.34 11.43 -9.85
N SER A 250 -7.92 10.25 -10.07
CA SER A 250 -8.64 9.97 -11.33
C SER A 250 -10.04 10.56 -11.39
N LEU A 251 -10.76 10.68 -10.26
CA LEU A 251 -12.16 11.14 -10.24
C LEU A 251 -12.33 12.62 -9.92
N THR A 252 -11.40 13.21 -9.17
CA THR A 252 -11.43 14.62 -8.76
C THR A 252 -10.74 15.54 -9.75
N CYS A 253 -9.74 15.05 -10.49
CA CYS A 253 -9.01 15.88 -11.46
C CYS A 253 -9.88 16.36 -12.63
N PRO A 254 -10.85 15.59 -13.18
CA PRO A 254 -11.74 16.07 -14.22
C PRO A 254 -12.74 17.16 -13.76
N THR A 255 -13.14 17.15 -12.49
CA THR A 255 -14.11 18.13 -11.95
C THR A 255 -13.46 19.46 -11.57
N TRP A 256 -12.14 19.48 -11.39
CA TRP A 256 -11.38 20.65 -10.94
C TRP A 256 -11.23 21.80 -11.96
N PRO A 257 -10.93 21.57 -13.25
CA PRO A 257 -10.90 22.65 -14.24
C PRO A 257 -12.27 23.32 -14.42
N SER A 258 -13.35 22.53 -14.27
CA SER A 258 -14.72 23.01 -14.46
C SER A 258 -15.17 23.99 -13.37
N SER A 259 -14.60 23.94 -12.16
CA SER A 259 -14.97 24.84 -11.07
C SER A 259 -14.18 26.16 -11.06
N ARG A 260 -12.95 26.20 -11.61
CA ARG A 260 -12.20 27.46 -11.76
C ARG A 260 -12.76 28.35 -12.86
N ASN A 261 -13.16 27.77 -13.99
CA ASN A 261 -13.67 28.52 -15.14
C ASN A 261 -15.04 29.18 -14.91
N SER A 262 -15.79 28.79 -13.87
CA SER A 262 -17.08 29.41 -13.52
C SER A 262 -16.96 30.73 -12.75
N THR A 263 -15.75 31.14 -12.36
CA THR A 263 -15.51 32.35 -11.54
C THR A 263 -14.88 33.53 -12.28
N ASP A 264 -14.53 33.37 -13.57
CA ASP A 264 -13.84 34.41 -14.37
C ASP A 264 -14.74 35.13 -15.39
N THR A 265 -16.08 35.10 -15.24
CA THR A 265 -16.94 36.05 -15.96
C THR A 265 -16.96 37.39 -15.22
N LEU A 266 -15.98 38.23 -15.52
CA LEU A 266 -16.00 39.67 -15.23
C LEU A 266 -17.33 40.27 -15.71
N PRO A 267 -18.04 41.08 -14.90
CA PRO A 267 -19.11 41.92 -15.44
C PRO A 267 -18.46 42.99 -16.32
N THR A 268 -18.70 42.91 -17.63
CA THR A 268 -18.38 43.99 -18.56
C THR A 268 -19.22 45.23 -18.23
N PRO A 269 -18.67 46.45 -18.41
CA PRO A 269 -19.29 47.71 -18.00
C PRO A 269 -20.62 48.01 -18.68
#